data_AF-A0A968XNL7-F1
#
_entry.id   AF-A0A968XNL7-F1
#
_cell.length_a   1.000
_cell.length_b   1.000
_cell.length_c   1.000
_cell.angle_alpha   90.00
_cell.angle_beta   90.00
_cell.angle_gamma   90.00
#
_symmetry.space_group_name_H-M   'P 1'
#
loop_
_entity.id
_entity.type
_entity.pdbx_description
1 polymer ?
#
loop_
_entity_poly.entity_id
_entity_poly.type
_entity_poly.pdbx_seq_one_letter_code
_entity_poly.pdbx_strand_id
1 'polypeptide(L)'
;MFGFSKKEEGTLKFDDANFRLVFFDKDNKERFGIPYSTLIVIYPNTQSVQSGTGKVVQNVPLMGAGIAGVFMKKNIRYLVINFDDTDMGVKGTTSFRLDSTDLLQSVIQTLGTKAEMQQRGDAFYRPAKKENKDNQ
;
A
#
# COMPACT_ATOMS: atom_id res chain seq x y z
N MET A 1 8.45 14.13 8.98
CA MET A 1 7.62 12.91 8.93
C MET A 1 6.20 13.31 8.56
N PHE A 2 5.87 13.38 7.28
CA PHE A 2 4.51 13.70 6.81
C PHE A 2 3.66 12.43 6.88
N GLY A 3 3.22 12.08 8.09
CA GLY A 3 2.32 10.96 8.31
C GLY A 3 0.89 11.47 8.47
N PHE A 4 0.02 11.16 7.52
CA PHE A 4 -1.43 11.29 7.72
C PHE A 4 -1.82 10.39 8.90
N SER A 5 -1.97 10.99 10.08
CA SER A 5 -2.27 10.27 11.33
C SER A 5 -3.73 9.82 11.42
N LYS A 6 -4.59 10.35 10.54
CA LYS A 6 -6.02 10.02 10.47
C LYS A 6 -6.29 9.11 9.28
N LYS A 7 -7.11 8.10 9.53
CA LYS A 7 -7.73 7.30 8.46
C LYS A 7 -8.70 8.22 7.72
N GLU A 8 -8.47 8.38 6.42
CA GLU A 8 -9.34 9.15 5.53
C GLU A 8 -10.05 8.20 4.57
N GLU A 9 -11.34 8.45 4.33
CA GLU A 9 -12.14 7.76 3.32
C GLU A 9 -12.05 8.53 2.00
N GLY A 10 -12.03 7.80 0.89
CA GLY A 10 -11.82 8.41 -0.41
C GLY A 10 -11.71 7.40 -1.54
N THR A 11 -11.25 7.87 -2.70
CA THR A 11 -11.14 7.09 -3.94
C THR A 11 -9.71 7.10 -4.45
N LEU A 12 -9.22 5.93 -4.85
CA LEU A 12 -7.99 5.79 -5.61
C LEU A 12 -8.29 5.87 -7.11
N LYS A 13 -7.54 6.71 -7.82
CA LYS A 13 -7.64 6.83 -9.29
C LYS A 13 -6.27 6.65 -9.93
N PHE A 14 -6.26 5.93 -11.04
CA PHE A 14 -5.10 5.85 -11.94
C PHE A 14 -5.13 7.10 -12.83
N ASP A 15 -4.17 8.00 -12.62
CA ASP A 15 -3.97 9.18 -13.45
C ASP A 15 -2.86 8.87 -14.47
N ASP A 16 -3.26 8.12 -15.50
CA ASP A 16 -2.33 7.62 -16.51
C ASP A 16 -1.71 8.73 -17.36
N ALA A 17 -2.41 9.86 -17.53
CA ALA A 17 -1.90 11.01 -18.24
C ALA A 17 -0.66 11.61 -17.54
N ASN A 18 -0.59 11.48 -16.22
CA ASN A 18 0.51 11.97 -15.38
C ASN A 18 1.32 10.83 -14.73
N PHE A 19 1.12 9.58 -15.18
CA PHE A 19 1.83 8.38 -14.70
C PHE A 19 1.86 8.23 -13.17
N ARG A 20 0.72 8.45 -12.50
CA ARG A 20 0.64 8.44 -11.03
C ARG A 20 -0.67 7.84 -10.50
N LEU A 21 -0.61 7.29 -9.29
CA LEU A 21 -1.77 6.87 -8.51
C LEU A 21 -2.19 8.02 -7.59
N VAL A 22 -3.43 8.48 -7.68
CA VAL A 22 -3.91 9.65 -6.93
C VAL A 22 -4.99 9.25 -5.94
N PHE A 23 -4.88 9.74 -4.71
CA PHE A 23 -5.92 9.62 -3.69
C PHE A 23 -6.73 10.91 -3.61
N PHE A 24 -8.03 10.78 -3.81
CA PHE A 24 -9.03 11.83 -3.60
C PHE A 24 -9.78 11.55 -2.31
N ASP A 25 -10.03 12.57 -1.49
CA ASP A 25 -10.91 12.42 -0.33
C ASP A 25 -12.39 12.27 -0.73
N LYS A 26 -13.26 12.07 0.26
CA LYS A 26 -14.71 12.00 0.08
C LYS A 26 -15.33 13.24 -0.59
N ASP A 27 -14.67 14.39 -0.52
CA ASP A 27 -15.10 15.66 -1.12
C ASP A 27 -14.52 15.82 -2.54
N ASN A 28 -13.92 14.75 -3.08
CA ASN A 28 -13.27 14.66 -4.39
C ASN A 28 -12.12 15.65 -4.56
N LYS A 29 -11.46 16.02 -3.46
CA LYS A 29 -10.25 16.85 -3.45
C LYS A 29 -9.00 15.96 -3.50
N GLU A 30 -8.07 16.26 -4.40
CA GLU A 30 -6.78 15.58 -4.47
C GLU A 30 -6.01 15.82 -3.17
N ARG A 31 -5.61 14.73 -2.50
CA ARG A 31 -4.86 14.77 -1.24
C ARG A 31 -3.38 14.52 -1.49
N PHE A 32 -3.07 13.50 -2.28
CA PHE A 32 -1.70 13.17 -2.68
C PHE A 32 -1.71 12.27 -3.92
N GLY A 33 -0.59 12.31 -4.66
CA GLY A 33 -0.31 11.43 -5.78
C GLY A 33 1.04 10.74 -5.61
N ILE A 34 1.12 9.46 -5.99
CA ILE A 34 2.34 8.66 -5.97
C ILE A 34 2.71 8.33 -7.42
N PRO A 35 3.80 8.88 -7.96
CA PRO A 35 4.24 8.55 -9.32
C PRO A 35 4.59 7.06 -9.44
N TYR A 36 4.22 6.42 -10.54
CA TYR A 36 4.47 4.99 -10.77
C TYR A 36 5.97 4.64 -10.74
N SER A 37 6.83 5.56 -11.15
CA SER A 37 8.29 5.43 -11.13
C SER A 37 8.87 5.29 -9.72
N THR A 38 8.22 5.89 -8.72
CA THR A 38 8.68 5.89 -7.32
C THR A 38 8.29 4.62 -6.56
N LEU A 39 7.43 3.77 -7.14
CA LEU A 39 6.98 2.54 -6.51
C LEU A 39 8.12 1.52 -6.39
N ILE A 40 8.32 1.03 -5.18
CA ILE A 40 9.35 0.04 -4.84
C ILE A 40 8.73 -1.34 -4.68
N VAL A 41 7.69 -1.45 -3.87
CA VAL A 41 6.94 -2.71 -3.71
C VAL A 41 5.49 -2.44 -3.38
N ILE A 42 4.59 -3.18 -4.01
CA ILE A 42 3.16 -3.20 -3.75
C ILE A 42 2.71 -4.64 -3.45
N TYR A 43 1.89 -4.83 -2.42
CA TYR A 43 1.47 -6.16 -2.00
C TYR A 43 0.19 -6.14 -1.16
N PRO A 44 -0.56 -7.26 -1.10
CA PRO A 44 -1.73 -7.38 -0.25
C PRO A 44 -1.33 -7.67 1.20
N ASN A 45 -2.06 -7.12 2.16
CA ASN A 45 -1.90 -7.42 3.58
C ASN A 45 -3.25 -7.53 4.30
N THR A 46 -3.31 -8.31 5.38
CA THR A 46 -4.48 -8.45 6.26
C THR A 46 -4.49 -7.44 7.41
N GLN A 47 -3.37 -6.78 7.68
CA GLN A 47 -3.23 -5.72 8.68
C GLN A 47 -2.80 -4.40 8.04
N SER A 48 -3.28 -3.29 8.59
CA SER A 48 -2.80 -1.96 8.21
C SER A 48 -1.38 -1.81 8.73
N VAL A 49 -0.41 -1.53 7.86
CA VAL A 49 0.94 -1.19 8.30
C VAL A 49 1.01 0.32 8.46
N GLN A 50 0.89 0.79 9.70
CA GLN A 50 1.35 2.13 10.06
C GLN A 50 2.83 2.03 10.39
N SER A 51 3.68 2.79 9.70
CA SER A 51 5.09 2.91 10.05
C SER A 51 5.20 3.67 11.37
N GLY A 52 5.29 2.92 12.46
CA GLY A 52 5.51 3.45 13.80
C GLY A 52 6.32 2.46 14.61
N THR A 53 7.60 2.74 14.77
CA THR A 53 8.46 2.17 15.82
C THR A 53 7.71 2.17 17.15
N GLY A 54 7.39 0.99 17.72
CA GLY A 54 6.85 0.90 19.08
C GLY A 54 5.93 -0.29 19.37
N LYS A 55 6.52 -1.29 20.06
CA LYS A 55 5.88 -2.32 20.91
C LYS A 55 4.78 -3.21 20.32
N VAL A 56 5.18 -4.44 20.00
CA VAL A 56 4.28 -5.61 20.03
C VAL A 56 3.92 -5.90 21.49
N VAL A 57 2.65 -5.74 21.86
CA VAL A 57 2.08 -6.40 23.05
C VAL A 57 1.00 -7.34 22.54
N GLN A 58 1.38 -8.59 22.26
CA GLN A 58 0.42 -9.67 22.13
C GLN A 58 0.18 -10.26 23.51
N ASN A 59 -0.90 -9.85 24.17
CA ASN A 59 -1.52 -10.68 25.18
C ASN A 59 -3.02 -10.42 25.20
N VAL A 60 -3.79 -11.23 24.46
CA VAL A 60 -5.23 -11.34 24.66
C VAL A 60 -5.52 -12.77 25.09
N PRO A 61 -5.71 -13.03 26.40
CA PRO A 61 -6.18 -14.32 26.86
C PRO A 61 -7.69 -14.40 26.56
N LEU A 62 -8.07 -15.31 25.67
CA LEU A 62 -9.46 -15.64 25.37
C LEU A 62 -9.99 -16.62 26.43
N MET A 63 -10.60 -16.09 27.49
CA MET A 63 -11.49 -16.88 28.35
C MET A 63 -12.89 -16.26 28.29
N GLY A 64 -13.85 -16.97 27.68
CA GLY A 64 -15.27 -16.79 27.99
C GLY A 64 -16.22 -16.20 26.94
N ALA A 65 -15.85 -16.00 25.67
CA ALA A 65 -16.78 -15.50 24.64
C ALA A 65 -17.09 -16.58 23.59
N GLY A 66 -17.97 -17.50 23.96
CA GLY A 66 -18.46 -18.54 23.07
C GLY A 66 -19.07 -17.97 21.78
N ILE A 67 -18.69 -18.56 20.65
CA ILE A 67 -19.36 -18.59 19.33
C ILE A 67 -19.64 -17.26 18.62
N ALA A 68 -19.74 -16.11 19.30
CA ALA A 68 -19.91 -14.78 18.70
C ALA A 68 -18.57 -14.18 18.22
N GLY A 69 -17.43 -14.64 18.75
CA GLY A 69 -16.09 -14.17 18.35
C GLY A 69 -15.52 -14.83 17.09
N VAL A 70 -16.10 -15.95 16.63
CA VAL A 70 -15.52 -16.76 15.53
C VAL A 70 -15.82 -16.16 14.15
N PHE A 71 -16.86 -15.34 14.03
CA PHE A 71 -17.30 -14.75 12.75
C PHE A 71 -16.78 -13.33 12.49
N MET A 72 -16.00 -12.73 13.39
CA MET A 72 -15.38 -11.42 13.15
C MET A 72 -14.04 -11.49 12.41
N LYS A 73 -13.80 -12.57 11.66
CA LYS A 73 -12.77 -12.63 10.62
C LYS A 73 -13.27 -11.89 9.36
N LYS A 74 -13.65 -10.62 9.48
CA LYS A 74 -13.75 -9.75 8.31
C LYS A 74 -12.35 -9.74 7.72
N ASN A 75 -12.19 -10.33 6.54
CA ASN A 75 -10.95 -10.32 5.76
C ASN A 75 -10.65 -8.87 5.36
N ILE A 76 -10.17 -8.05 6.31
CA ILE A 76 -9.76 -6.68 6.02
C ILE A 76 -8.52 -6.79 5.14
N ARG A 77 -8.58 -6.13 3.98
CA ARG A 77 -7.62 -6.28 2.89
C ARG A 77 -7.03 -4.92 2.60
N TYR A 78 -5.74 -4.81 2.80
CA TYR A 78 -4.98 -3.60 2.56
C TYR A 78 -4.10 -3.78 1.33
N LEU A 79 -4.17 -2.83 0.40
CA LEU A 79 -3.10 -2.59 -0.55
C LEU A 79 -2.02 -1.83 0.20
N VAL A 80 -0.84 -2.42 0.35
CA VAL A 80 0.33 -1.74 0.91
C VAL A 80 1.22 -1.28 -0.23
N ILE A 81 1.64 -0.01 -0.18
CA ILE A 81 2.53 0.61 -1.16
C ILE A 81 3.75 1.17 -0.44
N ASN A 82 4.94 0.76 -0.87
CA ASN A 82 6.19 1.40 -0.50
C ASN A 82 6.72 2.16 -1.70
N PHE A 83 7.13 3.40 -1.46
CA PHE A 83 7.63 4.30 -2.49
C PHE A 83 8.85 5.07 -2.00
N ASP A 84 9.71 5.42 -2.94
CA ASP A 84 10.94 6.18 -2.74
C ASP A 84 11.05 7.19 -3.90
N ASP A 85 10.71 8.43 -3.63
CA ASP A 85 10.84 9.56 -4.55
C ASP A 85 12.17 10.27 -4.24
N THR A 86 13.21 9.91 -4.98
CA THR A 86 14.56 10.45 -4.79
C THR A 86 14.64 11.92 -5.20
N ASP A 87 13.80 12.35 -6.15
CA ASP A 87 13.81 13.71 -6.68
C ASP A 87 13.25 14.70 -5.64
N MET A 88 12.27 14.26 -4.85
CA MET A 88 11.72 15.02 -3.73
C MET A 88 12.34 14.67 -2.38
N GLY A 89 13.21 13.66 -2.31
CA GLY A 89 13.78 13.15 -1.06
C GLY A 89 12.74 12.54 -0.11
N VAL A 90 11.64 12.00 -0.65
CA VAL A 90 10.51 11.48 0.12
C VAL A 90 10.44 9.97 0.00
N LYS A 91 10.49 9.28 1.13
CA LYS A 91 10.28 7.83 1.23
C LYS A 91 9.14 7.53 2.18
N GLY A 92 8.30 6.57 1.84
CA GLY A 92 7.16 6.24 2.66
C GLY A 92 6.51 4.90 2.38
N THR A 93 5.62 4.53 3.30
CA THR A 93 4.71 3.41 3.18
C THR A 93 3.30 3.93 3.41
N THR A 94 2.38 3.57 2.54
CA THR A 94 0.94 3.84 2.71
C THR A 94 0.14 2.56 2.56
N SER A 95 -1.04 2.53 3.18
CA SER A 95 -1.94 1.37 3.17
C SER A 95 -3.37 1.82 2.86
N PHE A 96 -3.99 1.20 1.86
CA PHE A 96 -5.38 1.48 1.49
C PHE A 96 -6.25 0.26 1.76
N ARG A 97 -7.28 0.44 2.57
CA ARG A 97 -8.30 -0.59 2.75
C ARG A 97 -9.18 -0.62 1.50
N LEU A 98 -9.41 -1.81 0.95
CA LEU A 98 -10.31 -2.02 -0.18
C LEU A 98 -11.49 -2.91 0.22
N ASP A 99 -12.61 -2.74 -0.49
CA ASP A 99 -13.89 -3.36 -0.13
C ASP A 99 -13.96 -4.85 -0.43
N SER A 100 -13.16 -5.35 -1.38
CA SER A 100 -13.16 -6.76 -1.78
C SER A 100 -11.77 -7.29 -2.15
N THR A 101 -11.65 -8.63 -2.15
CA THR A 101 -10.46 -9.34 -2.66
C THR A 101 -10.19 -9.01 -4.11
N ASP A 102 -11.24 -9.06 -4.92
CA ASP A 102 -11.13 -8.99 -6.37
C ASP A 102 -10.71 -7.58 -6.76
N LEU A 103 -11.24 -6.56 -6.07
CA LEU A 103 -10.79 -5.18 -6.21
C LEU A 103 -9.33 -5.02 -5.79
N LEU A 104 -8.92 -5.60 -4.67
CA LEU A 104 -7.52 -5.55 -4.22
C LEU A 104 -6.57 -6.19 -5.24
N GLN A 105 -6.87 -7.40 -5.71
CA GLN A 105 -6.04 -8.09 -6.69
C GLN A 105 -6.02 -7.36 -8.03
N SER A 106 -7.17 -6.84 -8.48
CA SER A 106 -7.27 -6.03 -9.70
C SER A 106 -6.41 -4.76 -9.59
N VAL A 107 -6.51 -4.02 -8.49
CA VAL A 107 -5.71 -2.80 -8.29
C VAL A 107 -4.22 -3.13 -8.22
N ILE A 108 -3.81 -4.18 -7.51
CA ILE A 108 -2.40 -4.61 -7.45
C ILE A 108 -1.88 -4.94 -8.85
N GLN A 109 -2.62 -5.75 -9.60
CA GLN A 109 -2.23 -6.17 -10.94
C GLN A 109 -2.12 -4.96 -11.88
N THR A 110 -3.16 -4.12 -11.93
CA THR A 110 -3.21 -2.94 -12.78
C THR A 110 -2.10 -1.96 -12.43
N LEU A 111 -1.86 -1.70 -11.13
CA LEU A 111 -0.80 -0.81 -10.69
C LEU A 111 0.59 -1.36 -11.02
N GLY A 112 0.81 -2.65 -10.77
CA GLY A 112 2.07 -3.33 -11.07
C GLY A 112 2.40 -3.30 -12.56
N THR A 113 1.41 -3.55 -13.42
CA THR A 113 1.55 -3.46 -14.88
C THR A 113 1.83 -2.03 -15.34
N LYS A 114 1.05 -1.04 -14.87
CA LYS A 114 1.23 0.38 -15.25
C LYS A 114 2.58 0.94 -14.79
N ALA A 115 3.10 0.44 -13.67
CA ALA A 115 4.40 0.83 -13.14
C ALA A 115 5.57 0.01 -13.70
N GLU A 116 5.31 -0.92 -14.63
CA GLU A 116 6.31 -1.81 -15.23
C GLU A 116 7.12 -2.60 -14.18
N MET A 117 6.44 -3.01 -13.11
CA MET A 117 7.05 -3.74 -12.01
C MET A 117 7.08 -5.25 -12.31
N GLN A 118 8.01 -5.96 -11.67
CA GLN A 118 8.10 -7.40 -11.79
C GLN A 118 7.19 -8.07 -10.76
N GLN A 119 6.41 -9.05 -11.21
CA GLN A 119 5.59 -9.87 -10.32
C GLN A 119 6.45 -10.88 -9.55
N ARG A 120 6.19 -11.03 -8.26
CA ARG A 120 6.74 -12.08 -7.40
C ARG A 120 5.64 -12.56 -6.44
N GLY A 121 5.03 -13.69 -6.76
CA GLY A 121 3.83 -14.16 -6.06
C GLY A 121 2.69 -13.14 -6.19
N ASP A 122 2.10 -12.76 -5.05
CA ASP A 122 1.03 -11.77 -4.98
C ASP A 122 1.52 -10.31 -4.90
N ALA A 123 2.84 -10.10 -4.93
CA ALA A 123 3.46 -8.78 -4.85
C ALA A 123 4.04 -8.36 -6.22
N PHE A 124 4.16 -7.05 -6.41
CA PHE A 124 4.97 -6.47 -7.48
C PHE A 124 6.10 -5.66 -6.86
N TYR A 125 7.30 -5.78 -7.42
CA TYR A 125 8.48 -5.06 -6.94
C TYR A 125 9.28 -4.47 -8.10
N ARG A 126 9.95 -3.35 -7.82
CA ARG A 126 10.92 -2.74 -8.74
C ARG A 126 12.32 -3.28 -8.39
N PRO A 127 13.02 -3.92 -9.35
CA PRO A 127 14.40 -4.32 -9.14
C PRO A 127 15.26 -3.09 -8.84
N ALA A 128 16.20 -3.23 -7.90
CA ALA A 128 17.23 -2.20 -7.73
C ALA A 128 17.95 -2.02 -9.07
N LYS A 129 18.15 -0.77 -9.49
CA LYS A 129 19.01 -0.45 -10.64
C LYS A 129 20.37 -1.06 -10.31
N LYS A 130 20.80 -2.09 -11.06
CA LYS A 130 22.17 -2.57 -10.98
C LYS A 130 23.03 -1.41 -11.48
N GLU A 131 23.73 -0.75 -10.56
CA GLU A 131 24.78 0.18 -10.93
C GLU A 131 25.84 -0.66 -11.66
N ASN A 132 25.96 -0.48 -12.98
CA ASN A 132 27.01 -1.12 -13.76
C ASN A 132 28.35 -0.57 -13.25
N LYS A 133 28.97 -1.26 -12.30
CA LYS A 133 30.36 -1.04 -11.88
C LYS A 133 31.33 -1.70 -12.86
N ASP A 134 31.10 -1.53 -14.16
CA ASP A 134 32.02 -1.96 -15.20
C ASP A 134 32.44 -0.71 -15.97
N ASN A 135 33.47 -0.04 -15.44
CA ASN A 135 34.45 0.79 -16.15
C ASN A 135 35.36 1.48 -15.12
N GLN A 136 36.32 0.72 -14.57
CA GLN A 136 37.62 1.22 -14.13
C GLN A 136 38.68 0.20 -14.52
#